data_AF-A0A943A663-F1
#
_entry.id   AF-A0A943A663-F1
#
_cell.length_a   1.000
_cell.length_b   1.000
_cell.length_c   1.000
_cell.angle_alpha   90.00
_cell.angle_beta   90.00
_cell.angle_gamma   90.00
#
_symmetry.space_group_name_H-M   'P 1'
#
loop_
_entity.id
_entity.type
_entity.pdbx_description
1 polymer ?
#
loop_
_entity_poly.entity_id
_entity_poly.type
_entity_poly.pdbx_seq_one_letter_code
_entity_poly.pdbx_strand_id
1 'polypeptide(L)'
;MMKILLREQIDKYRFAVAKIVFLLVEDRFKLINDIVNSNLMLVYDIEDNQYVYISVLSQPTTNRYIKEPIHVYYQKASYRRYQSRTNTKKIKSSNVKVNKLSDSFVELFNKAIRIAFKDIDGLYKLFDSYNKSNNEFYDIINFYFEYAEKRICNDLKGKNLYKYFSKDKVSCNRYQVNDGNLSFSPPRSFNDPFDSNCLLSNNDDMSDRFRILCLTHKYNNILMWSYYSQNHQGYCFGYSAGNLIDSIKQISISGICIYGELYYTLTRPPQRSIRDQFSFSDMKFYIDATFTKYSEWSHEDECRFVILSEKHNEDYININVNIEIIYEGCEGDNSFISNSQGRLLESIQLSKDENEYRLNG
;
A
#
# COMPACT_ATOMS: atom_id res chain seq x y z
N MET A 1 -1.40 12.76 -10.79
CA MET A 1 -0.50 12.60 -9.62
C MET A 1 -0.68 11.19 -9.08
N MET A 2 0.41 10.54 -8.68
CA MET A 2 0.35 9.24 -7.99
C MET A 2 -0.43 9.37 -6.69
N LYS A 3 -1.31 8.41 -6.40
CA LYS A 3 -2.04 8.33 -5.13
C LYS A 3 -1.34 7.37 -4.18
N ILE A 4 -1.42 7.65 -2.88
CA ILE A 4 -0.81 6.83 -1.83
C ILE A 4 -1.91 6.22 -0.96
N LEU A 5 -1.83 4.92 -0.70
CA LEU A 5 -2.65 4.20 0.28
C LEU A 5 -1.76 3.61 1.37
N LEU A 6 -2.31 3.44 2.57
CA LEU A 6 -1.68 2.58 3.57
C LEU A 6 -1.96 1.11 3.25
N ARG A 7 -0.99 0.24 3.54
CA ARG A 7 -1.10 -1.21 3.37
C ARG A 7 -2.36 -1.78 4.01
N GLU A 8 -2.69 -1.34 5.22
CA GLU A 8 -3.86 -1.79 5.96
C GLU A 8 -5.18 -1.26 5.39
N GLN A 9 -5.17 -0.22 4.54
CA GLN A 9 -6.38 0.36 3.94
C GLN A 9 -6.85 -0.39 2.69
N ILE A 10 -6.02 -1.23 2.07
CA ILE A 10 -6.29 -1.83 0.75
C ILE A 10 -7.66 -2.50 0.67
N ASP A 11 -8.02 -3.33 1.65
CA ASP A 11 -9.33 -3.98 1.68
C ASP A 11 -10.49 -2.99 1.89
N LYS A 12 -10.28 -1.95 2.70
CA LYS A 12 -11.29 -0.92 2.96
C LYS A 12 -11.52 -0.03 1.74
N TYR A 13 -10.45 0.34 1.05
CA TYR A 13 -10.50 1.05 -0.22
C TYR A 13 -11.25 0.25 -1.29
N ARG A 14 -10.98 -1.06 -1.37
CA ARG A 14 -11.74 -1.98 -2.24
C ARG A 14 -13.23 -2.00 -1.89
N PHE A 15 -13.59 -2.02 -0.60
CA PHE A 15 -14.99 -1.93 -0.19
C PHE A 15 -15.63 -0.59 -0.56
N ALA A 16 -14.91 0.52 -0.47
CA ALA A 16 -15.40 1.83 -0.88
C ALA A 16 -15.79 1.84 -2.37
N VAL A 17 -14.91 1.33 -3.25
CA VAL A 17 -15.22 1.15 -4.67
C VAL A 17 -16.44 0.24 -4.87
N ALA A 18 -16.53 -0.86 -4.12
CA ALA A 18 -17.66 -1.78 -4.20
C ALA A 18 -18.99 -1.16 -3.78
N LYS A 19 -19.00 -0.35 -2.72
CA LYS A 19 -20.20 0.37 -2.24
C LYS A 19 -20.71 1.34 -3.29
N ILE A 20 -19.81 2.12 -3.90
CA ILE A 20 -20.18 3.06 -4.98
C ILE A 20 -20.74 2.29 -6.17
N VAL A 21 -20.03 1.25 -6.65
CA VAL A 21 -20.52 0.43 -7.78
C VAL A 21 -21.88 -0.20 -7.48
N PHE A 22 -22.13 -0.63 -6.25
CA PHE A 22 -23.43 -1.13 -5.84
C PHE A 22 -24.52 -0.07 -6.04
N LEU A 23 -24.29 1.15 -5.55
CA LEU A 23 -25.23 2.26 -5.71
C LEU A 23 -25.39 2.72 -7.16
N LEU A 24 -24.38 2.53 -8.01
CA LEU A 24 -24.49 2.83 -9.44
C LEU A 24 -25.43 1.83 -10.14
N VAL A 25 -25.31 0.55 -9.82
CA VAL A 25 -26.08 -0.55 -10.44
C VAL A 25 -27.50 -0.67 -9.87
N GLU A 26 -27.66 -0.51 -8.56
CA GLU A 26 -28.93 -0.71 -7.86
C GLU A 26 -29.58 0.65 -7.57
N ASP A 27 -30.43 1.13 -8.48
CA ASP A 27 -31.15 2.41 -8.39
C ASP A 27 -32.23 2.46 -7.29
N ARG A 28 -32.66 1.30 -6.80
CA ARG A 28 -33.53 1.13 -5.63
C ARG A 28 -33.01 1.80 -4.35
N PHE A 29 -31.70 1.98 -4.21
CA PHE A 29 -31.09 2.46 -2.98
C PHE A 29 -30.50 3.86 -3.12
N LYS A 30 -30.85 4.76 -2.19
CA LYS A 30 -30.22 6.09 -2.06
C LYS A 30 -29.25 6.09 -0.89
N LEU A 31 -28.02 6.54 -1.10
CA LEU A 31 -27.05 6.69 -0.02
C LEU A 31 -27.57 7.69 1.02
N ILE A 32 -27.48 7.33 2.29
CA ILE A 32 -27.76 8.21 3.43
C ILE A 32 -26.48 8.52 4.18
N ASN A 33 -25.66 7.50 4.44
CA ASN A 33 -24.37 7.70 5.09
C ASN A 33 -23.41 6.55 4.78
N ASP A 34 -22.16 6.89 4.45
CA ASP A 34 -21.10 5.90 4.35
C ASP A 34 -20.54 5.53 5.73
N ILE A 35 -20.36 4.23 6.00
CA ILE A 35 -19.61 3.80 7.17
C ILE A 35 -18.16 3.60 6.74
N VAL A 36 -17.38 4.65 6.95
CA VAL A 36 -15.96 4.74 6.59
C VAL A 36 -15.15 3.58 7.18
N ASN A 37 -14.12 3.13 6.46
CA ASN A 37 -13.26 1.99 6.84
C ASN A 37 -14.03 0.67 7.04
N SER A 38 -15.19 0.54 6.42
CA SER A 38 -16.00 -0.68 6.48
C SER A 38 -16.65 -0.98 5.13
N ASN A 39 -17.18 -2.18 5.01
CA ASN A 39 -18.01 -2.60 3.88
C ASN A 39 -19.51 -2.28 4.04
N LEU A 40 -19.87 -1.48 5.05
CA LEU A 40 -21.22 -1.06 5.36
C LEU A 40 -21.51 0.35 4.83
N MET A 41 -22.78 0.58 4.48
CA MET A 41 -23.37 1.90 4.24
C MET A 41 -24.83 1.88 4.69
N LEU A 42 -25.31 3.01 5.19
CA LEU A 42 -26.73 3.24 5.44
C LEU A 42 -27.35 3.79 4.16
N VAL A 43 -28.43 3.16 3.71
CA VAL A 43 -29.18 3.60 2.54
C VAL A 43 -30.67 3.70 2.87
N TYR A 44 -31.39 4.46 2.06
CA TYR A 44 -32.83 4.44 1.99
C TYR A 44 -33.27 3.53 0.85
N ASP A 45 -34.04 2.51 1.18
CA ASP A 45 -34.70 1.61 0.24
C ASP A 45 -35.99 2.25 -0.25
N ILE A 46 -36.03 2.63 -1.53
CA ILE A 46 -37.17 3.34 -2.14
C ILE A 46 -38.40 2.44 -2.22
N GLU A 47 -38.22 1.16 -2.55
CA GLU A 47 -39.33 0.23 -2.77
C GLU A 47 -40.00 -0.16 -1.46
N ASP A 48 -39.20 -0.42 -0.42
CA ASP A 48 -39.72 -0.82 0.89
C ASP A 48 -39.95 0.38 1.84
N ASN A 49 -39.61 1.60 1.40
CA ASN A 49 -39.77 2.85 2.16
C ASN A 49 -39.16 2.80 3.58
N GLN A 50 -37.92 2.31 3.68
CA GLN A 50 -37.24 2.09 4.96
C GLN A 50 -35.73 2.37 4.88
N TYR A 51 -35.12 2.61 6.03
CA TYR A 51 -33.67 2.67 6.16
C TYR A 51 -33.10 1.27 6.38
N VAL A 52 -32.01 0.95 5.68
CA VAL A 52 -31.35 -0.37 5.74
C VAL A 52 -29.84 -0.22 5.65
N TYR A 53 -29.13 -1.05 6.40
CA TYR A 53 -27.69 -1.22 6.24
C TYR A 53 -27.38 -2.19 5.11
N ILE A 54 -26.54 -1.77 4.17
CA ILE A 54 -26.03 -2.65 3.11
C ILE A 54 -24.57 -2.99 3.38
N SER A 55 -24.28 -4.28 3.44
CA SER A 55 -22.93 -4.83 3.55
C SER A 55 -22.54 -5.51 2.24
N VAL A 56 -21.55 -4.97 1.53
CA VAL A 56 -21.17 -5.46 0.19
C VAL A 56 -19.94 -6.39 0.29
N LEU A 57 -19.90 -7.44 -0.54
CA LEU A 57 -18.83 -8.43 -0.73
C LEU A 57 -18.57 -9.40 0.44
N SER A 58 -18.84 -9.01 1.68
CA SER A 58 -18.65 -9.82 2.90
C SER A 58 -19.74 -9.55 3.95
N GLN A 59 -19.72 -10.32 5.05
CA GLN A 59 -20.45 -9.94 6.27
C GLN A 59 -20.00 -8.55 6.75
N PRO A 60 -20.82 -7.86 7.57
CA PRO A 60 -20.43 -6.59 8.18
C PRO A 60 -19.08 -6.69 8.87
N THR A 61 -18.17 -5.79 8.51
CA THR A 61 -16.82 -5.69 9.10
C THR A 61 -16.83 -4.97 10.45
N THR A 62 -17.95 -4.36 10.82
CA THR A 62 -18.20 -3.76 12.13
C THR A 62 -19.67 -3.96 12.50
N ASN A 63 -19.96 -4.12 13.78
CA ASN A 63 -21.33 -4.12 14.32
C ASN A 63 -21.65 -2.84 15.08
N ARG A 64 -20.66 -1.92 15.17
CA ARG A 64 -20.91 -0.59 15.73
C ARG A 64 -21.86 0.11 14.76
N TYR A 65 -22.83 0.84 15.31
CA TYR A 65 -23.81 1.67 14.58
C TYR A 65 -25.03 0.96 13.99
N ILE A 66 -25.19 -0.36 14.14
CA ILE A 66 -26.33 -1.05 13.54
C ILE A 66 -27.60 -0.88 14.40
N LYS A 67 -28.58 -0.14 13.89
CA LYS A 67 -29.92 0.01 14.48
C LYS A 67 -31.02 -0.50 13.56
N GLU A 68 -30.77 -0.45 12.25
CA GLU A 68 -31.66 -0.86 11.17
C GLU A 68 -31.38 -2.32 10.71
N PRO A 69 -32.28 -2.93 9.90
CA PRO A 69 -32.03 -4.23 9.28
C PRO A 69 -30.77 -4.22 8.40
N ILE A 70 -30.14 -5.38 8.24
CA ILE A 70 -28.92 -5.52 7.43
C ILE A 70 -29.20 -6.38 6.20
N HIS A 71 -28.86 -5.87 5.02
CA HIS A 71 -28.79 -6.63 3.78
C HIS A 71 -27.33 -6.91 3.41
N VAL A 72 -26.94 -8.18 3.38
CA VAL A 72 -25.59 -8.63 2.99
C VAL A 72 -25.60 -9.11 1.55
N TYR A 73 -24.72 -8.56 0.71
CA TYR A 73 -24.64 -8.89 -0.70
C TYR A 73 -23.33 -9.61 -1.05
N TYR A 74 -23.44 -10.85 -1.52
CA TYR A 74 -22.31 -11.69 -1.85
C TYR A 74 -22.13 -11.90 -3.35
N GLN A 75 -20.87 -12.00 -3.77
CA GLN A 75 -20.54 -12.58 -5.08
C GLN A 75 -20.90 -14.07 -5.12
N LYS A 76 -21.12 -14.60 -6.33
CA LYS A 76 -21.61 -15.96 -6.60
C LYS A 76 -20.96 -17.05 -5.75
N ALA A 77 -19.62 -17.07 -5.66
CA ALA A 77 -18.89 -18.08 -4.90
C ALA A 77 -19.17 -18.01 -3.38
N SER A 78 -19.15 -16.80 -2.80
CA SER A 78 -19.45 -16.57 -1.38
C SER A 78 -20.93 -16.84 -1.07
N TYR A 79 -21.84 -16.48 -1.96
CA TYR A 79 -23.27 -16.76 -1.82
C TYR A 79 -23.56 -18.26 -1.77
N ARG A 80 -22.94 -19.05 -2.67
CA ARG A 80 -23.05 -20.52 -2.66
C ARG A 80 -22.53 -21.13 -1.35
N ARG A 81 -21.40 -20.64 -0.83
CA ARG A 81 -20.85 -21.08 0.48
C ARG A 81 -21.76 -20.72 1.65
N TYR A 82 -22.45 -19.58 1.59
CA TYR A 82 -23.42 -19.19 2.60
C TYR A 82 -24.63 -20.15 2.58
N GLN A 83 -25.21 -20.39 1.40
CA GLN A 83 -26.38 -21.27 1.23
C GLN A 83 -26.12 -22.69 1.75
N SER A 84 -24.93 -23.25 1.51
CA SER A 84 -24.59 -24.60 2.00
C SER A 84 -24.51 -24.67 3.54
N ARG A 85 -24.02 -23.62 4.20
CA ARG A 85 -23.92 -23.53 5.67
C ARG A 85 -25.28 -23.32 6.34
N THR A 86 -26.17 -22.53 5.74
CA THR A 86 -27.52 -22.30 6.29
C THR A 86 -28.44 -23.50 6.13
N ASN A 87 -28.24 -24.31 5.09
CA ASN A 87 -28.98 -25.57 4.95
C ASN A 87 -28.61 -26.60 6.03
N THR A 88 -27.43 -26.48 6.65
CA THR A 88 -26.95 -27.36 7.73
C THR A 88 -27.18 -26.79 9.14
N LYS A 89 -27.34 -25.48 9.30
CA LYS A 89 -27.63 -24.82 10.58
C LYS A 89 -28.88 -23.93 10.46
N LYS A 90 -29.97 -24.30 11.13
CA LYS A 90 -31.16 -23.43 11.35
C LYS A 90 -30.77 -22.24 12.25
N ILE A 91 -30.05 -21.26 11.70
CA ILE A 91 -29.82 -19.97 12.36
C ILE A 91 -30.32 -18.90 11.41
N LYS A 92 -31.61 -18.56 11.53
CA LYS A 92 -32.13 -17.32 10.98
C LYS A 92 -31.97 -16.25 12.06
N SER A 93 -30.95 -15.42 11.93
CA SER A 93 -30.98 -14.09 12.56
C SER A 93 -32.10 -13.31 11.88
N SER A 94 -33.12 -12.86 12.61
CA SER A 94 -34.30 -12.19 12.07
C SER A 94 -33.98 -10.87 11.34
N ASN A 95 -32.83 -10.26 11.64
CA ASN A 95 -32.50 -8.91 11.18
C ASN A 95 -31.49 -8.87 10.02
N VAL A 96 -31.10 -10.03 9.46
CA VAL A 96 -30.11 -10.12 8.38
C VAL A 96 -30.70 -10.81 7.16
N LYS A 97 -30.83 -10.08 6.05
CA LYS A 97 -31.17 -10.59 4.73
C LYS A 97 -29.90 -10.80 3.93
N VAL A 98 -29.77 -11.93 3.23
CA VAL A 98 -28.59 -12.23 2.41
C VAL A 98 -29.00 -12.37 0.95
N ASN A 99 -28.32 -11.64 0.07
CA ASN A 99 -28.60 -11.53 -1.34
C ASN A 99 -27.35 -11.88 -2.18
N LYS A 100 -27.56 -12.25 -3.43
CA LYS A 100 -26.50 -12.41 -4.43
C LYS A 100 -26.35 -11.10 -5.21
N LEU A 101 -25.12 -10.66 -5.42
CA LEU A 101 -24.80 -9.54 -6.32
C LEU A 101 -25.15 -9.91 -7.78
N SER A 102 -25.68 -8.94 -8.50
CA SER A 102 -26.03 -9.06 -9.92
C SER A 102 -24.78 -9.24 -10.79
N ASP A 103 -24.95 -9.81 -11.99
CA ASP A 103 -23.83 -9.99 -12.92
C ASP A 103 -23.34 -8.63 -13.45
N SER A 104 -24.25 -7.65 -13.61
CA SER A 104 -23.92 -6.24 -13.92
C SER A 104 -23.04 -5.58 -12.85
N PHE A 105 -23.31 -5.82 -11.57
CA PHE A 105 -22.42 -5.39 -10.49
C PHE A 105 -21.02 -5.99 -10.65
N VAL A 106 -20.93 -7.30 -10.90
CA VAL A 106 -19.63 -7.99 -10.98
C VAL A 106 -18.79 -7.43 -12.13
N GLU A 107 -19.40 -7.21 -13.29
CA GLU A 107 -18.73 -6.62 -14.45
C GLU A 107 -18.23 -5.20 -14.16
N LEU A 108 -19.11 -4.32 -13.67
CA LEU A 108 -18.75 -2.94 -13.37
C LEU A 108 -17.72 -2.86 -12.24
N PHE A 109 -17.82 -3.70 -11.21
CA PHE A 109 -16.88 -3.73 -10.10
C PHE A 109 -15.48 -4.13 -10.55
N ASN A 110 -15.36 -5.15 -11.40
CA ASN A 110 -14.06 -5.58 -11.94
C ASN A 110 -13.41 -4.48 -12.80
N LYS A 111 -14.22 -3.75 -13.58
CA LYS A 111 -13.75 -2.59 -14.37
C LYS A 111 -13.32 -1.44 -13.45
N ALA A 112 -14.18 -1.06 -12.50
CA ALA A 112 -13.96 0.05 -11.58
C ALA A 112 -12.75 -0.18 -10.67
N ILE A 113 -12.62 -1.35 -10.05
CA ILE A 113 -11.48 -1.65 -9.15
C ILE A 113 -10.15 -1.63 -9.89
N ARG A 114 -10.11 -2.10 -11.15
CA ARG A 114 -8.92 -2.04 -11.98
C ARG A 114 -8.51 -0.60 -12.29
N ILE A 115 -9.48 0.26 -12.60
CA ILE A 115 -9.24 1.68 -12.86
C ILE A 115 -8.86 2.42 -11.57
N ALA A 116 -9.49 2.10 -10.44
CA ALA A 116 -9.23 2.70 -9.14
C ALA A 116 -7.77 2.58 -8.69
N PHE A 117 -7.11 1.46 -9.02
CA PHE A 117 -5.69 1.22 -8.72
C PHE A 117 -4.72 1.76 -9.80
N LYS A 118 -5.23 2.43 -10.83
CA LYS A 118 -4.48 2.82 -12.03
C LYS A 118 -4.58 4.31 -12.35
N ASP A 119 -5.80 4.81 -12.38
CA ASP A 119 -6.18 6.13 -12.87
C ASP A 119 -7.45 6.59 -12.15
N ILE A 120 -7.27 7.43 -11.13
CA ILE A 120 -8.38 7.92 -10.31
C ILE A 120 -9.32 8.85 -11.10
N ASP A 121 -8.78 9.63 -12.02
CA ASP A 121 -9.57 10.53 -12.85
C ASP A 121 -10.42 9.73 -13.84
N GLY A 122 -9.86 8.63 -14.35
CA GLY A 122 -10.60 7.61 -15.11
C GLY A 122 -11.71 6.95 -14.30
N LEU A 123 -11.51 6.73 -12.99
CA LEU A 123 -12.54 6.18 -12.10
C LEU A 123 -13.71 7.16 -11.95
N TYR A 124 -13.42 8.45 -11.76
CA TYR A 124 -14.45 9.49 -11.65
C TYR A 124 -15.24 9.65 -12.94
N LYS A 125 -14.57 9.66 -14.10
CA LYS A 125 -15.24 9.62 -15.40
C LYS A 125 -16.13 8.39 -15.58
N LEU A 126 -15.69 7.23 -15.09
CA LEU A 126 -16.52 6.03 -15.09
C LEU A 126 -17.78 6.25 -14.24
N PHE A 127 -17.67 6.81 -13.05
CA PHE A 127 -18.83 7.08 -12.18
C PHE A 127 -19.79 8.10 -12.80
N ASP A 128 -19.27 9.21 -13.35
CA ASP A 128 -20.08 10.23 -14.03
C ASP A 128 -20.87 9.67 -15.21
N SER A 129 -20.33 8.68 -15.94
CA SER A 129 -21.01 8.08 -17.09
C SER A 129 -22.31 7.35 -16.75
N TYR A 130 -22.57 7.06 -15.47
CA TYR A 130 -23.82 6.47 -14.98
C TYR A 130 -24.85 7.53 -14.56
N ASN A 131 -24.67 8.80 -14.94
CA ASN A 131 -25.57 9.93 -14.63
C ASN A 131 -25.88 10.09 -13.12
N LYS A 132 -24.94 9.67 -12.28
CA LYS A 132 -24.96 9.82 -10.82
C LYS A 132 -23.72 10.60 -10.37
N SER A 133 -23.52 11.80 -10.95
CA SER A 133 -22.46 12.70 -10.48
C SER A 133 -22.83 13.13 -9.06
N ASN A 134 -22.17 12.49 -8.09
CA ASN A 134 -22.37 12.74 -6.68
C ASN A 134 -20.99 12.98 -6.08
N ASN A 135 -20.73 14.22 -5.67
CA ASN A 135 -19.48 14.60 -5.02
C ASN A 135 -19.17 13.71 -3.81
N GLU A 136 -20.20 13.17 -3.14
CA GLU A 136 -20.03 12.23 -2.02
C GLU A 136 -19.28 10.95 -2.43
N PHE A 137 -19.43 10.47 -3.67
CA PHE A 137 -18.69 9.30 -4.15
C PHE A 137 -17.20 9.59 -4.29
N TYR A 138 -16.86 10.81 -4.70
CA TYR A 138 -15.47 11.26 -4.79
C TYR A 138 -14.90 11.45 -3.39
N ASP A 139 -15.68 11.98 -2.45
CA ASP A 139 -15.26 12.15 -1.06
C ASP A 139 -14.97 10.81 -0.38
N ILE A 140 -15.83 9.80 -0.59
CA ILE A 140 -15.62 8.42 -0.08
C ILE A 140 -14.27 7.85 -0.54
N ILE A 141 -13.89 8.11 -1.80
CA ILE A 141 -12.64 7.62 -2.38
C ILE A 141 -11.44 8.46 -1.91
N ASN A 142 -11.55 9.79 -1.98
CA ASN A 142 -10.51 10.73 -1.59
C ASN A 142 -10.15 10.63 -0.11
N PHE A 143 -11.11 10.27 0.75
CA PHE A 143 -10.88 10.00 2.17
C PHE A 143 -9.65 9.09 2.38
N TYR A 144 -9.50 8.03 1.61
CA TYR A 144 -8.42 7.06 1.81
C TYR A 144 -7.05 7.66 1.51
N PHE A 145 -6.93 8.45 0.45
CA PHE A 145 -5.68 9.09 0.05
C PHE A 145 -5.29 10.21 1.01
N GLU A 146 -6.25 11.08 1.36
CA GLU A 146 -6.00 12.14 2.34
C GLU A 146 -5.65 11.59 3.71
N TYR A 147 -6.35 10.52 4.14
CA TYR A 147 -6.05 9.87 5.41
C TYR A 147 -4.65 9.26 5.39
N ALA A 148 -4.26 8.59 4.30
CA ALA A 148 -2.92 8.01 4.17
C ALA A 148 -1.83 9.08 4.29
N GLU A 149 -1.93 10.16 3.50
CA GLU A 149 -0.97 11.26 3.54
C GLU A 149 -0.88 11.88 4.94
N LYS A 150 -2.03 12.21 5.56
CA LYS A 150 -2.08 12.77 6.92
C LYS A 150 -1.48 11.81 7.95
N ARG A 151 -1.77 10.50 7.85
CA ARG A 151 -1.30 9.49 8.80
C ARG A 151 0.22 9.34 8.73
N ILE A 152 0.78 9.21 7.52
CA ILE A 152 2.23 9.09 7.30
C ILE A 152 2.95 10.32 7.86
N CYS A 153 2.49 11.53 7.49
CA CYS A 153 3.09 12.77 7.98
C CYS A 153 3.01 12.92 9.49
N ASN A 154 1.92 12.46 10.13
CA ASN A 154 1.78 12.53 11.58
C ASN A 154 2.64 11.50 12.31
N ASP A 155 2.66 10.25 11.86
CA ASP A 155 3.41 9.16 12.50
C ASP A 155 4.93 9.37 12.41
N LEU A 156 5.36 10.02 11.32
CA LEU A 156 6.75 10.37 11.04
C LEU A 156 7.08 11.84 11.32
N LYS A 157 6.20 12.57 12.02
CA LYS A 157 6.44 13.98 12.32
C LYS A 157 7.72 14.13 13.15
N GLY A 158 8.67 14.90 12.64
CA GLY A 158 9.97 15.12 13.28
C GLY A 158 10.89 13.89 13.25
N LYS A 159 10.58 12.88 12.44
CA LYS A 159 11.40 11.69 12.22
C LYS A 159 11.81 11.60 10.75
N ASN A 160 12.98 11.03 10.52
CA ASN A 160 13.46 10.74 9.18
C ASN A 160 13.31 9.25 8.88
N LEU A 161 13.09 8.94 7.61
CA LEU A 161 13.30 7.60 7.06
C LEU A 161 14.68 7.55 6.42
N TYR A 162 15.35 6.43 6.56
CA TYR A 162 16.76 6.31 6.23
C TYR A 162 17.02 5.33 5.09
N LYS A 163 18.07 5.61 4.31
CA LYS A 163 18.63 4.71 3.32
C LYS A 163 20.15 4.60 3.48
N TYR A 164 20.63 3.36 3.56
CA TYR A 164 22.05 3.06 3.65
C TYR A 164 22.68 2.94 2.26
N PHE A 165 23.90 3.42 2.13
CA PHE A 165 24.70 3.37 0.93
C PHE A 165 26.14 2.93 1.26
N SER A 166 26.71 2.09 0.40
CA SER A 166 28.13 1.76 0.42
C SER A 166 28.99 3.02 0.18
N LYS A 167 30.18 3.06 0.76
CA LYS A 167 31.16 4.14 0.58
C LYS A 167 31.39 4.46 -0.89
N ASP A 168 31.69 3.45 -1.70
CA ASP A 168 31.98 3.62 -3.13
C ASP A 168 30.84 4.30 -3.91
N LYS A 169 29.58 4.03 -3.52
CA LYS A 169 28.41 4.60 -4.17
C LYS A 169 28.31 6.11 -3.89
N VAL A 170 28.61 6.52 -2.66
CA VAL A 170 28.59 7.93 -2.25
C VAL A 170 29.81 8.67 -2.78
N SER A 171 31.01 8.10 -2.65
CA SER A 171 32.26 8.73 -3.11
C SER A 171 32.26 8.99 -4.62
N CYS A 172 31.69 8.10 -5.41
CA CYS A 172 31.56 8.30 -6.86
C CYS A 172 30.24 8.97 -7.28
N ASN A 173 29.40 9.39 -6.32
CA ASN A 173 28.02 9.84 -6.55
C ASN A 173 27.25 8.96 -7.56
N ARG A 174 27.42 7.64 -7.44
CA ARG A 174 26.88 6.69 -8.40
C ARG A 174 25.36 6.69 -8.28
N TYR A 175 24.68 6.79 -9.43
CA TYR A 175 23.23 6.99 -9.53
C TYR A 175 22.72 8.29 -8.88
N GLN A 176 23.59 9.31 -8.73
CA GLN A 176 23.21 10.62 -8.19
C GLN A 176 22.63 10.55 -6.77
N VAL A 177 23.09 9.60 -5.95
CA VAL A 177 22.60 9.46 -4.57
C VAL A 177 22.88 10.70 -3.72
N ASN A 178 24.00 11.38 -3.96
CA ASN A 178 24.38 12.63 -3.28
C ASN A 178 23.49 13.81 -3.71
N ASP A 179 22.76 13.67 -4.82
CA ASP A 179 21.76 14.64 -5.26
C ASP A 179 20.36 14.33 -4.72
N GLY A 180 20.22 13.29 -3.88
CA GLY A 180 18.94 12.87 -3.32
C GLY A 180 18.15 11.91 -4.21
N ASN A 181 18.79 11.30 -5.22
CA ASN A 181 18.13 10.33 -6.06
C ASN A 181 17.87 9.01 -5.32
N LEU A 182 16.59 8.61 -5.24
CA LEU A 182 16.13 7.33 -4.69
C LEU A 182 15.41 6.53 -5.78
N SER A 183 15.64 5.22 -5.79
CA SER A 183 15.08 4.31 -6.80
C SER A 183 14.09 3.34 -6.19
N PHE A 184 12.87 3.31 -6.73
CA PHE A 184 12.00 2.14 -6.60
C PHE A 184 12.56 1.05 -7.51
N SER A 185 12.93 -0.07 -6.91
CA SER A 185 13.64 -1.16 -7.58
C SER A 185 12.71 -2.35 -7.84
N PRO A 186 12.97 -3.19 -8.87
CA PRO A 186 12.17 -4.38 -9.10
C PRO A 186 12.59 -5.49 -8.12
N PRO A 187 11.68 -6.36 -7.65
CA PRO A 187 12.01 -7.43 -6.68
C PRO A 187 13.23 -8.28 -7.04
N ARG A 188 13.43 -8.58 -8.34
CA ARG A 188 14.59 -9.35 -8.83
C ARG A 188 15.96 -8.72 -8.56
N SER A 189 16.01 -7.46 -8.12
CA SER A 189 17.24 -6.76 -7.74
C SER A 189 17.59 -6.87 -6.25
N PHE A 190 16.73 -7.51 -5.45
CA PHE A 190 16.93 -7.63 -4.01
C PHE A 190 17.99 -8.66 -3.66
N ASN A 191 18.62 -8.48 -2.49
CA ASN A 191 19.64 -9.39 -1.98
C ASN A 191 19.07 -10.69 -1.42
N ASP A 192 17.79 -10.70 -1.00
CA ASP A 192 17.07 -11.91 -0.55
C ASP A 192 16.20 -12.47 -1.70
N PRO A 193 16.54 -13.64 -2.28
CA PRO A 193 15.76 -14.27 -3.35
C PRO A 193 14.41 -14.81 -2.88
N PHE A 194 14.13 -14.79 -1.56
CA PHE A 194 12.85 -15.21 -1.01
C PHE A 194 11.84 -14.06 -0.83
N ASP A 195 12.28 -12.82 -0.99
CA ASP A 195 11.47 -11.61 -0.84
C ASP A 195 10.59 -11.36 -2.08
N SER A 196 9.35 -10.92 -1.88
CA SER A 196 8.48 -10.41 -2.95
C SER A 196 8.15 -11.38 -4.08
N ASN A 197 8.37 -12.67 -3.86
CA ASN A 197 7.98 -13.76 -4.75
C ASN A 197 6.45 -13.82 -4.91
N CYS A 198 5.97 -13.84 -6.15
CA CYS A 198 4.57 -13.61 -6.44
C CYS A 198 4.09 -14.31 -7.72
N LEU A 199 3.96 -15.64 -7.68
CA LEU A 199 3.59 -16.44 -8.84
C LEU A 199 2.07 -16.64 -8.98
N LEU A 200 1.56 -16.64 -10.20
CA LEU A 200 0.22 -17.14 -10.50
C LEU A 200 0.21 -18.67 -10.62
N SER A 201 -0.98 -19.28 -10.64
CA SER A 201 -1.13 -20.74 -10.75
C SER A 201 -0.55 -21.30 -12.05
N ASN A 202 -0.50 -20.49 -13.12
CA ASN A 202 0.10 -20.82 -14.42
C ASN A 202 1.62 -20.53 -14.51
N ASN A 203 2.28 -20.18 -13.39
CA ASN A 203 3.69 -19.77 -13.30
C ASN A 203 4.04 -18.37 -13.84
N ASP A 204 3.05 -17.55 -14.20
CA ASP A 204 3.36 -16.16 -14.53
C ASP A 204 3.84 -15.41 -13.28
N ASP A 205 5.00 -14.76 -13.39
CA ASP A 205 5.57 -13.98 -12.31
C ASP A 205 4.98 -12.56 -12.27
N MET A 206 4.32 -12.23 -11.17
CA MET A 206 3.72 -10.92 -10.95
C MET A 206 4.66 -9.98 -10.21
N SER A 207 5.85 -10.41 -9.80
CA SER A 207 6.82 -9.55 -9.10
C SER A 207 7.20 -8.32 -9.95
N ASP A 208 7.20 -8.47 -11.28
CA ASP A 208 7.48 -7.40 -12.23
C ASP A 208 6.45 -6.27 -12.21
N ARG A 209 5.27 -6.49 -11.61
CA ARG A 209 4.23 -5.46 -11.37
C ARG A 209 4.57 -4.51 -10.22
N PHE A 210 5.62 -4.80 -9.45
CA PHE A 210 6.04 -3.97 -8.31
C PHE A 210 7.31 -3.19 -8.63
N ARG A 211 7.35 -1.95 -8.15
CA ARG A 211 8.59 -1.21 -7.94
C ARG A 211 8.59 -0.78 -6.49
N ILE A 212 9.67 -1.10 -5.76
CA ILE A 212 9.70 -1.03 -4.30
C ILE A 212 10.84 -0.12 -3.86
N LEU A 213 10.52 0.89 -3.07
CA LEU A 213 11.47 1.71 -2.34
C LEU A 213 11.48 1.24 -0.88
N CYS A 214 12.58 0.63 -0.49
CA CYS A 214 12.84 0.14 0.87
C CYS A 214 13.57 1.20 1.68
N LEU A 215 13.02 1.60 2.82
CA LEU A 215 13.59 2.54 3.79
C LEU A 215 13.54 1.93 5.20
N THR A 216 14.22 2.54 6.16
CA THR A 216 14.23 2.07 7.56
C THR A 216 14.05 3.23 8.54
N HIS A 217 13.50 2.94 9.71
CA HIS A 217 13.45 3.88 10.84
C HIS A 217 14.76 3.96 11.64
N LYS A 218 15.76 3.13 11.33
CA LYS A 218 16.99 2.98 12.12
C LYS A 218 18.23 3.43 11.36
N TYR A 219 18.79 4.57 11.73
CA TYR A 219 20.10 5.02 11.24
C TYR A 219 21.28 4.40 11.98
N ASN A 220 21.07 3.74 13.12
CA ASN A 220 22.13 3.35 14.04
C ASN A 220 22.22 1.83 14.34
N ASN A 221 21.55 1.00 13.55
CA ASN A 221 21.58 -0.45 13.74
C ASN A 221 22.89 -1.04 13.20
N ILE A 222 23.67 -1.72 14.06
CA ILE A 222 25.00 -2.23 13.68
C ILE A 222 24.98 -3.23 12.51
N LEU A 223 23.96 -4.09 12.41
CA LEU A 223 23.87 -5.08 11.34
C LEU A 223 23.58 -4.40 10.01
N MET A 224 22.73 -3.37 10.00
CA MET A 224 22.50 -2.54 8.81
C MET A 224 23.78 -1.88 8.31
N TRP A 225 24.60 -1.34 9.22
CA TRP A 225 25.92 -0.81 8.85
C TRP A 225 26.85 -1.91 8.31
N SER A 226 26.85 -3.10 8.89
CA SER A 226 27.65 -4.22 8.36
C SER A 226 27.24 -4.59 6.93
N TYR A 227 25.94 -4.80 6.68
CA TYR A 227 25.44 -5.31 5.40
C TYR A 227 25.38 -4.26 4.28
N TYR A 228 24.91 -3.05 4.59
CA TYR A 228 24.52 -2.08 3.56
C TYR A 228 25.48 -0.89 3.42
N SER A 229 26.46 -0.76 4.32
CA SER A 229 27.41 0.36 4.31
C SER A 229 28.86 -0.08 4.11
N GLN A 230 29.12 -1.20 3.42
CA GLN A 230 30.49 -1.65 3.14
C GLN A 230 31.29 -1.83 4.46
N ASN A 231 30.76 -2.64 5.39
CA ASN A 231 31.36 -2.90 6.69
C ASN A 231 31.63 -1.63 7.53
N HIS A 232 30.59 -0.83 7.77
CA HIS A 232 30.65 0.39 8.60
C HIS A 232 31.48 1.55 8.02
N GLN A 233 31.86 1.52 6.74
CA GLN A 233 32.63 2.60 6.09
C GLN A 233 31.77 3.56 5.26
N GLY A 234 30.53 3.19 5.00
CA GLY A 234 29.62 3.89 4.11
C GLY A 234 28.83 4.98 4.81
N TYR A 235 27.63 5.23 4.29
CA TYR A 235 26.80 6.36 4.72
C TYR A 235 25.34 5.95 4.88
N CYS A 236 24.59 6.73 5.65
CA CYS A 236 23.16 6.57 5.85
C CYS A 236 22.48 7.94 5.69
N PHE A 237 21.64 8.09 4.67
CA PHE A 237 20.98 9.35 4.35
C PHE A 237 19.56 9.33 4.92
N GLY A 238 19.16 10.42 5.56
CA GLY A 238 17.83 10.61 6.13
C GLY A 238 16.97 11.57 5.30
N TYR A 239 15.70 11.22 5.17
CA TYR A 239 14.72 11.94 4.37
C TYR A 239 13.46 12.18 5.20
N SER A 240 12.88 13.38 5.07
CA SER A 240 11.59 13.67 5.70
C SER A 240 10.44 12.97 4.97
N ALA A 241 9.43 12.54 5.72
CA ALA A 241 8.26 11.89 5.13
C ALA A 241 7.48 12.80 4.16
N GLY A 242 7.41 14.09 4.46
CA GLY A 242 6.75 15.07 3.59
C GLY A 242 7.40 15.17 2.22
N ASN A 243 8.73 15.33 2.18
CA ASN A 243 9.48 15.41 0.91
C ASN A 243 9.37 14.10 0.11
N LEU A 244 9.39 12.94 0.77
CA LEU A 244 9.15 11.65 0.12
C LEU A 244 7.76 11.59 -0.53
N ILE A 245 6.71 11.96 0.20
CA ILE A 245 5.33 11.97 -0.31
C ILE A 245 5.19 12.92 -1.50
N ASP A 246 5.74 14.13 -1.40
CA ASP A 246 5.66 15.13 -2.46
C ASP A 246 6.35 14.66 -3.74
N SER A 247 7.56 14.08 -3.63
CA SER A 247 8.27 13.52 -4.77
C SER A 247 7.55 12.30 -5.37
N ILE A 248 6.97 11.42 -4.55
CA ILE A 248 6.21 10.25 -5.01
C ILE A 248 4.96 10.68 -5.78
N LYS A 249 4.24 11.71 -5.33
CA LYS A 249 3.02 12.23 -6.00
C LYS A 249 3.30 12.76 -7.40
N GLN A 250 4.52 13.21 -7.66
CA GLN A 250 4.97 13.69 -8.98
C GLN A 250 5.28 12.57 -9.97
N ILE A 251 5.37 11.31 -9.53
CA ILE A 251 5.57 10.17 -10.43
C ILE A 251 4.41 10.11 -11.44
N SER A 252 4.76 10.21 -12.72
CA SER A 252 3.83 10.27 -13.86
C SER A 252 3.63 8.90 -14.52
N ILE A 253 3.54 7.85 -13.71
CA ILE A 253 3.30 6.47 -14.15
C ILE A 253 1.90 6.04 -13.70
N SER A 254 1.19 5.32 -14.56
CA SER A 254 -0.10 4.70 -14.25
C SER A 254 0.07 3.70 -13.10
N GLY A 255 -0.71 3.82 -12.03
CA GLY A 255 -0.64 2.91 -10.89
C GLY A 255 -1.02 3.59 -9.59
N ILE A 256 -0.69 2.92 -8.49
CA ILE A 256 -0.88 3.43 -7.14
C ILE A 256 0.35 3.11 -6.29
N CYS A 257 0.65 3.99 -5.34
CA CYS A 257 1.68 3.76 -4.34
C CYS A 257 1.06 3.26 -3.04
N ILE A 258 1.69 2.28 -2.41
CA ILE A 258 1.24 1.67 -1.16
C ILE A 258 2.37 1.83 -0.16
N TYR A 259 2.08 2.47 0.98
CA TYR A 259 3.02 2.63 2.08
C TYR A 259 2.69 1.66 3.23
N GLY A 260 3.72 1.09 3.86
CA GLY A 260 3.53 0.41 5.13
C GLY A 260 4.78 -0.24 5.70
N GLU A 261 4.69 -0.55 6.99
CA GLU A 261 5.66 -1.39 7.70
C GLU A 261 5.54 -2.85 7.26
N LEU A 262 6.66 -3.57 7.35
CA LEU A 262 6.72 -4.99 7.03
C LEU A 262 6.11 -5.86 8.14
N TYR A 263 5.55 -6.99 7.73
CA TYR A 263 5.15 -8.08 8.60
C TYR A 263 6.25 -9.14 8.64
N TYR A 264 6.88 -9.29 9.80
CA TYR A 264 7.96 -10.23 10.02
C TYR A 264 7.44 -11.58 10.51
N THR A 265 7.85 -12.67 9.87
CA THR A 265 7.33 -14.02 10.18
C THR A 265 8.36 -15.11 9.87
N LEU A 266 8.28 -16.22 10.61
CA LEU A 266 9.07 -17.44 10.36
C LEU A 266 8.51 -18.26 9.18
N THR A 267 7.23 -18.08 8.85
CA THR A 267 6.56 -18.84 7.78
C THR A 267 6.33 -17.96 6.57
N ARG A 268 6.76 -18.42 5.39
CA ARG A 268 6.53 -17.70 4.14
C ARG A 268 5.03 -17.54 3.86
N PRO A 269 4.57 -16.39 3.35
CA PRO A 269 3.22 -16.29 2.82
C PRO A 269 3.09 -17.24 1.61
N PRO A 270 1.86 -17.58 1.19
CA PRO A 270 1.65 -18.31 -0.06
C PRO A 270 2.41 -17.62 -1.20
N GLN A 271 3.26 -18.38 -1.89
CA GLN A 271 4.11 -17.87 -2.99
C GLN A 271 3.44 -18.02 -4.36
N ARG A 272 2.33 -18.77 -4.38
CA ARG A 272 1.56 -19.09 -5.56
C ARG A 272 0.09 -18.79 -5.32
N SER A 273 -0.50 -17.99 -6.20
CA SER A 273 -1.93 -17.72 -6.22
C SER A 273 -2.68 -18.96 -6.73
N ILE A 274 -3.90 -19.13 -6.23
CA ILE A 274 -4.85 -20.11 -6.77
C ILE A 274 -5.38 -19.64 -8.15
N ARG A 275 -5.24 -18.35 -8.46
CA ARG A 275 -5.68 -17.75 -9.73
C ARG A 275 -4.56 -17.82 -10.77
N ASP A 276 -4.95 -18.00 -12.02
CA ASP A 276 -4.09 -17.94 -13.22
C ASP A 276 -4.02 -16.54 -13.83
N GLN A 277 -4.74 -15.57 -13.27
CA GLN A 277 -4.79 -14.19 -13.76
C GLN A 277 -4.65 -13.18 -12.64
N PHE A 278 -4.01 -12.06 -12.97
CA PHE A 278 -3.87 -10.91 -12.08
C PHE A 278 -5.23 -10.26 -11.78
N SER A 279 -5.48 -9.88 -10.52
CA SER A 279 -6.76 -9.26 -10.15
C SER A 279 -6.63 -8.23 -9.03
N PHE A 280 -7.03 -7.00 -9.33
CA PHE A 280 -7.19 -5.93 -8.32
C PHE A 280 -8.36 -6.18 -7.35
N SER A 281 -9.20 -7.19 -7.62
CA SER A 281 -10.32 -7.55 -6.73
C SER A 281 -9.89 -8.36 -5.51
N ASP A 282 -8.64 -8.81 -5.44
CA ASP A 282 -8.11 -9.63 -4.35
C ASP A 282 -6.62 -9.33 -4.18
N MET A 283 -6.36 -8.22 -3.50
CA MET A 283 -5.01 -7.66 -3.39
C MET A 283 -4.15 -8.35 -2.35
N LYS A 284 -4.75 -9.13 -1.44
CA LYS A 284 -4.07 -9.68 -0.27
C LYS A 284 -2.82 -10.47 -0.63
N PHE A 285 -2.89 -11.33 -1.65
CA PHE A 285 -1.75 -12.13 -2.11
C PHE A 285 -0.55 -11.25 -2.51
N TYR A 286 -0.79 -10.19 -3.30
CA TYR A 286 0.25 -9.29 -3.79
C TYR A 286 0.82 -8.38 -2.67
N ILE A 287 -0.03 -7.96 -1.73
CA ILE A 287 0.40 -7.19 -0.56
C ILE A 287 1.23 -8.06 0.38
N ASP A 288 0.79 -9.28 0.65
CA ASP A 288 1.53 -10.20 1.50
C ASP A 288 2.90 -10.52 0.87
N ALA A 289 2.98 -10.69 -0.46
CA ALA A 289 4.24 -10.89 -1.15
C ALA A 289 5.22 -9.73 -0.91
N THR A 290 4.77 -8.48 -1.04
CA THR A 290 5.63 -7.28 -1.00
C THR A 290 5.90 -6.72 0.39
N PHE A 291 5.11 -7.09 1.40
CA PHE A 291 5.22 -6.57 2.77
C PHE A 291 5.40 -7.67 3.82
N THR A 292 5.76 -8.89 3.43
CA THR A 292 6.12 -9.95 4.38
C THR A 292 7.58 -10.31 4.22
N LYS A 293 8.32 -10.35 5.32
CA LYS A 293 9.74 -10.69 5.31
C LYS A 293 10.08 -11.67 6.42
N TYR A 294 11.17 -12.41 6.23
CA TYR A 294 11.61 -13.38 7.20
C TYR A 294 12.01 -12.70 8.52
N SER A 295 11.60 -13.27 9.65
CA SER A 295 11.69 -12.60 10.95
C SER A 295 13.10 -12.26 11.42
N GLU A 296 14.14 -12.98 10.99
CA GLU A 296 15.53 -12.63 11.32
C GLU A 296 15.94 -11.24 10.79
N TRP A 297 15.25 -10.75 9.74
CA TRP A 297 15.47 -9.41 9.19
C TRP A 297 14.68 -8.32 9.93
N SER A 298 14.00 -8.61 11.05
CA SER A 298 13.20 -7.60 11.76
C SER A 298 14.04 -6.47 12.35
N HIS A 299 15.34 -6.69 12.53
CA HIS A 299 16.28 -5.68 13.00
C HIS A 299 16.45 -4.51 12.01
N GLU A 300 16.09 -4.71 10.74
CA GLU A 300 16.11 -3.64 9.73
C GLU A 300 15.05 -2.57 9.98
N ASP A 301 13.99 -2.88 10.73
CA ASP A 301 12.85 -1.96 10.97
C ASP A 301 12.38 -1.29 9.66
N GLU A 302 12.27 -2.13 8.62
CA GLU A 302 12.02 -1.71 7.26
C GLU A 302 10.55 -1.25 7.08
N CYS A 303 10.39 -0.17 6.32
CA CYS A 303 9.13 0.27 5.73
C CYS A 303 9.28 0.37 4.21
N ARG A 304 8.20 0.15 3.46
CA ARG A 304 8.20 0.18 1.99
C ARG A 304 7.20 1.17 1.44
N PHE A 305 7.60 1.86 0.38
CA PHE A 305 6.69 2.39 -0.63
C PHE A 305 6.71 1.44 -1.83
N VAL A 306 5.53 0.92 -2.22
CA VAL A 306 5.38 -0.03 -3.32
C VAL A 306 4.49 0.58 -4.39
N ILE A 307 5.06 0.82 -5.57
CA ILE A 307 4.29 1.19 -6.76
C ILE A 307 3.78 -0.10 -7.39
N LEU A 308 2.46 -0.24 -7.40
CA LEU A 308 1.75 -1.30 -8.10
C LEU A 308 1.22 -0.76 -9.43
N SER A 309 1.59 -1.41 -10.52
CA SER A 309 1.07 -1.10 -11.85
C SER A 309 0.80 -2.35 -12.67
N GLU A 310 -0.15 -2.27 -13.60
CA GLU A 310 -0.35 -3.32 -14.61
C GLU A 310 0.87 -3.50 -15.49
N LYS A 311 1.63 -2.45 -15.81
CA LYS A 311 2.84 -2.56 -16.64
C LYS A 311 3.83 -1.51 -16.20
N HIS A 312 5.10 -1.89 -16.17
CA HIS A 312 6.21 -0.97 -15.99
C HIS A 312 7.00 -0.93 -17.29
N ASN A 313 7.26 0.28 -17.78
CA ASN A 313 8.09 0.49 -18.96
C ASN A 313 9.58 0.56 -18.60
N GLU A 314 9.89 0.74 -17.31
CA GLU A 314 11.23 0.91 -16.79
C GLU A 314 11.48 -0.02 -15.60
N ASP A 315 12.71 -0.50 -15.48
CA ASP A 315 13.12 -1.37 -14.38
C ASP A 315 13.23 -0.61 -13.05
N TYR A 316 13.62 0.66 -13.09
CA TYR A 316 13.76 1.49 -11.90
C TYR A 316 12.95 2.76 -12.09
N ILE A 317 12.20 3.16 -11.06
CA ILE A 317 11.52 4.46 -11.03
C ILE A 317 12.27 5.34 -10.06
N ASN A 318 12.85 6.41 -10.56
CA ASN A 318 13.66 7.32 -9.77
C ASN A 318 12.84 8.52 -9.29
N ILE A 319 13.05 8.92 -8.05
CA ILE A 319 12.57 10.18 -7.49
C ILE A 319 13.75 10.96 -6.92
N ASN A 320 13.66 12.29 -6.96
CA ASN A 320 14.60 13.15 -6.28
C ASN A 320 13.98 13.66 -4.99
N VAL A 321 14.69 13.51 -3.86
CA VAL A 321 14.19 13.86 -2.53
C VAL A 321 15.28 14.61 -1.79
N ASN A 322 14.93 15.73 -1.14
CA ASN A 322 15.87 16.49 -0.34
C ASN A 322 16.46 15.61 0.78
N ILE A 323 17.79 15.63 0.89
CA ILE A 323 18.52 14.94 1.95
C ILE A 323 18.52 15.86 3.18
N GLU A 324 17.96 15.38 4.28
CA GLU A 324 17.84 16.16 5.53
C GLU A 324 19.07 16.00 6.43
N ILE A 325 19.66 14.80 6.44
CA ILE A 325 20.78 14.46 7.30
C ILE A 325 21.58 13.32 6.67
N ILE A 326 22.89 13.33 6.91
CA ILE A 326 23.80 12.27 6.46
C ILE A 326 24.61 11.81 7.66
N TYR A 327 24.62 10.51 7.88
CA TYR A 327 25.53 9.86 8.80
C TYR A 327 26.62 9.12 8.03
N GLU A 328 27.82 9.11 8.58
CA GLU A 328 28.94 8.29 8.13
C GLU A 328 29.23 7.20 9.16
N GLY A 329 29.61 6.02 8.70
CA GLY A 329 29.85 4.88 9.58
C GLY A 329 31.09 5.08 10.47
N CYS A 330 31.17 4.30 11.54
CA CYS A 330 32.24 4.43 12.55
C CYS A 330 33.64 4.01 12.05
N GLU A 331 33.72 3.33 10.90
CA GLU A 331 34.98 3.01 10.23
C GLU A 331 35.15 3.86 8.95
N GLY A 332 34.34 4.91 8.79
CA GLY A 332 34.47 5.92 7.75
C GLY A 332 35.76 6.73 7.89
N ASP A 333 36.18 7.36 6.79
CA ASP A 333 37.44 8.12 6.73
C ASP A 333 37.24 9.63 6.74
N ASN A 334 36.02 10.11 6.96
CA ASN A 334 35.64 11.53 6.94
C ASN A 334 36.00 12.21 5.62
N SER A 335 35.89 11.46 4.51
CA SER A 335 36.12 12.01 3.18
C SER A 335 35.07 13.08 2.86
N PHE A 336 35.51 14.17 2.21
CA PHE A 336 34.57 15.14 1.66
C PHE A 336 33.68 14.48 0.61
N ILE A 337 32.38 14.67 0.75
CA ILE A 337 31.38 14.24 -0.22
C ILE A 337 30.70 15.47 -0.83
N SER A 338 30.44 15.42 -2.14
CA SER A 338 29.77 16.49 -2.87
C SER A 338 28.69 15.94 -3.78
N ASN A 339 27.67 16.77 -4.04
CA ASN A 339 26.66 16.48 -5.05
C ASN A 339 27.16 16.82 -6.48
N SER A 340 26.32 16.63 -7.49
CA SER A 340 26.67 16.87 -8.91
C SER A 340 26.95 18.35 -9.24
N GLN A 341 26.55 19.27 -8.36
CA GLN A 341 26.81 20.71 -8.50
C GLN A 341 28.09 21.14 -7.76
N GLY A 342 28.83 20.22 -7.16
CA GLY A 342 30.03 20.51 -6.37
C GLY A 342 29.73 21.10 -4.98
N ARG A 343 28.47 21.10 -4.54
CA ARG A 343 28.13 21.48 -3.16
C ARG A 343 28.60 20.37 -2.22
N LEU A 344 29.40 20.75 -1.23
CA LEU A 344 29.80 19.87 -0.14
C LEU A 344 28.60 19.48 0.71
N LEU A 345 28.53 18.21 1.10
CA LEU A 345 27.51 17.67 1.98
C LEU A 345 28.16 17.32 3.31
N GLU A 346 27.59 17.82 4.40
CA GLU A 346 28.08 17.54 5.75
C GLU A 346 27.55 16.18 6.23
N SER A 347 28.44 15.34 6.76
CA SER A 347 28.12 14.07 7.40
C SER A 347 28.44 14.13 8.89
N ILE A 348 27.67 13.38 9.69
CA ILE A 348 27.95 13.13 11.10
C ILE A 348 28.57 11.74 11.20
N GLN A 349 29.85 11.66 11.56
CA GLN A 349 30.50 10.38 11.79
C GLN A 349 30.00 9.75 13.08
N LEU A 350 29.50 8.53 12.97
CA LEU A 350 29.01 7.77 14.12
C LEU A 350 30.16 7.13 14.90
N SER A 351 29.93 6.88 16.17
CA SER A 351 30.81 6.14 17.07
C SER A 351 30.10 4.89 17.60
N LYS A 352 30.87 3.93 18.12
CA LYS A 352 30.32 2.75 18.80
C LYS A 352 29.77 3.19 20.15
N ASP A 353 28.53 2.82 20.47
CA ASP A 353 27.98 3.03 21.81
C ASP A 353 28.76 2.16 22.82
N GLU A 354 29.12 2.73 23.97
CA GLU A 354 29.93 2.04 24.99
C GLU A 354 29.15 0.96 25.75
N ASN A 355 27.81 1.03 25.74
CA ASN A 355 26.94 0.20 26.58
C ASN A 355 25.92 -0.61 25.78
N GLU A 356 25.47 -0.12 24.62
CA GLU A 356 24.47 -0.77 23.77
C GLU A 356 25.07 -1.26 22.44
N TYR A 357 24.50 -2.33 21.85
CA TYR A 357 24.86 -2.81 20.51
C TYR A 357 24.25 -1.95 19.39
N ARG A 358 24.67 -0.67 19.34
CA ARG A 358 24.26 0.33 18.35
C ARG A 358 25.39 1.32 18.07
N LEU A 359 25.18 2.19 17.09
CA LEU A 359 26.02 3.37 16.89
C LEU A 359 25.37 4.63 17.51
N ASN A 360 26.19 5.62 17.84
CA ASN A 360 25.77 6.92 18.34
C ASN A 360 26.35 8.05 17.50
N GLY A 361 25.56 9.08 17.25
CA GLY A 361 25.94 10.27 16.46
C GLY A 361 25.78 11.55 17.24
#